data_AF-A0A382YX68-F1
#
_entry.id   AF-A0A382YX68-F1
#
_cell.length_a   1.000
_cell.length_b   1.000
_cell.length_c   1.000
_cell.angle_alpha   90.00
_cell.angle_beta   90.00
_cell.angle_gamma   90.00
#
_symmetry.space_group_name_H-M   'P 1'
#
loop_
_entity.id
_entity.type
_entity.pdbx_description
1 polymer ?
#
loop_
_entity_poly.entity_id
_entity_poly.type
_entity_poly.pdbx_seq_one_letter_code
_entity_poly.pdbx_strand_id
1 'polypeptide(L)'
;SDIPPIFNGNYPSDDFYSTDSADIYSGGPQLISGRIPVSSEEDAWAVIEKIRHYTLNPTPGVWRSKIALVADDMHQSCYYKTSEGSHTLNSDIIYDSLKTFLSIQPFYGVRYGLQQTNSGCEYPDLTADLLRTIHNGVALINYIGHGSPESWADEKIITKTRDLPLIQAENGKLAIWVAGTCSFGQFNGENSFMEALLIKKNAAIAVIAATNVIGYEKNSKYIENLFGLSNSYGIEDFINGKIDDRLGEIVANAKNINDNY
;
A
#
# COMPACT_ATOMS: atom_id res chain seq x y z
N SER A 1 -5.16 1.12 -26.97
CA SER A 1 -6.55 1.25 -26.49
C SER A 1 -6.49 1.02 -25.01
N ASP A 2 -6.67 2.06 -24.21
CA ASP A 2 -6.63 1.93 -22.76
C ASP A 2 -7.91 1.24 -22.27
N ILE A 3 -7.82 0.49 -21.17
CA ILE A 3 -8.98 -0.14 -20.52
C ILE A 3 -9.51 0.87 -19.48
N PRO A 4 -10.65 1.54 -19.73
CA PRO A 4 -11.22 2.48 -18.75
C PRO A 4 -11.63 1.73 -17.47
N PRO A 5 -11.86 2.41 -16.34
CA PRO A 5 -12.57 1.82 -15.22
C PRO A 5 -14.09 1.85 -15.43
N ILE A 6 -14.83 1.05 -14.65
CA ILE A 6 -16.28 1.23 -14.50
C ILE A 6 -16.53 2.17 -13.32
N PHE A 7 -17.54 3.03 -13.43
CA PHE A 7 -17.86 4.04 -12.44
C PHE A 7 -19.16 3.71 -11.70
N ASN A 8 -19.11 3.75 -10.37
CA ASN A 8 -20.30 3.92 -9.54
C ASN A 8 -20.35 5.38 -9.05
N GLY A 9 -21.13 6.23 -9.70
CA GLY A 9 -21.05 7.68 -9.49
C GLY A 9 -19.65 8.21 -9.82
N ASN A 10 -18.95 8.78 -8.83
CA ASN A 10 -17.58 9.31 -8.99
C ASN A 10 -16.49 8.31 -8.56
N TYR A 11 -16.84 7.05 -8.28
CA TYR A 11 -15.90 6.03 -7.81
C TYR A 11 -15.45 5.13 -8.97
N PRO A 12 -14.23 5.30 -9.50
CA PRO A 12 -13.67 4.40 -10.50
C PRO A 12 -13.21 3.09 -9.84
N SER A 13 -13.62 1.95 -10.39
CA SER A 13 -13.19 0.63 -9.94
C SER A 13 -13.07 -0.36 -11.11
N ASP A 14 -12.03 -1.20 -11.03
CA ASP A 14 -11.87 -2.36 -11.92
C ASP A 14 -12.57 -3.61 -11.38
N ASP A 15 -12.95 -3.63 -10.10
CA ASP A 15 -13.60 -4.79 -9.50
C ASP A 15 -14.96 -5.09 -10.17
N PHE A 16 -15.66 -4.03 -10.60
CA PHE A 16 -16.94 -4.10 -11.32
C PHE A 16 -16.86 -4.86 -12.66
N TYR A 17 -15.68 -5.08 -13.24
CA TYR A 17 -15.53 -5.96 -14.40
C TYR A 17 -15.82 -7.43 -14.09
N SER A 18 -15.83 -7.79 -12.80
CA SER A 18 -15.99 -9.16 -12.33
C SER A 18 -17.05 -9.31 -11.25
N THR A 19 -17.76 -8.24 -10.87
CA THR A 19 -18.92 -8.32 -9.97
C THR A 19 -20.10 -9.00 -10.69
N ASP A 20 -21.00 -9.64 -9.94
CA ASP A 20 -22.16 -10.34 -10.51
C ASP A 20 -22.97 -9.43 -11.45
N SER A 21 -23.29 -9.97 -12.63
CA SER A 21 -24.09 -9.31 -13.66
C SER A 21 -25.50 -8.88 -13.22
N ALA A 22 -26.05 -9.49 -12.17
CA ALA A 22 -27.36 -9.11 -11.64
C ALA A 22 -27.37 -7.66 -11.10
N ASP A 23 -26.27 -7.25 -10.45
CA ASP A 23 -26.01 -5.87 -10.06
C ASP A 23 -24.49 -5.66 -9.89
N ILE A 24 -23.84 -5.13 -10.92
CA ILE A 24 -22.39 -4.95 -10.94
C ILE A 24 -21.88 -3.97 -9.87
N TYR A 25 -22.77 -3.19 -9.25
CA TYR A 25 -22.45 -2.23 -8.19
C TYR A 25 -22.71 -2.78 -6.80
N SER A 26 -23.23 -4.00 -6.70
CA SER A 26 -23.58 -4.67 -5.46
C SER A 26 -22.83 -5.99 -5.36
N GLY A 27 -22.07 -6.14 -4.28
CA GLY A 27 -21.28 -7.33 -4.00
C GLY A 27 -19.82 -7.24 -4.47
N GLY A 28 -19.08 -8.29 -4.15
CA GLY A 28 -17.64 -8.36 -4.37
C GLY A 28 -17.22 -8.88 -5.74
N PRO A 29 -16.00 -8.54 -6.21
CA PRO A 29 -15.42 -9.11 -7.43
C PRO A 29 -15.34 -10.64 -7.37
N GLN A 30 -15.72 -11.31 -8.46
CA GLN A 30 -15.68 -12.77 -8.61
C GLN A 30 -14.38 -13.28 -9.26
N LEU A 31 -13.58 -12.37 -9.82
CA LEU A 31 -12.27 -12.69 -10.39
C LEU A 31 -11.18 -11.86 -9.73
N ILE A 32 -10.00 -12.45 -9.58
CA ILE A 32 -8.81 -11.75 -9.11
C ILE A 32 -8.32 -10.85 -10.23
N SER A 33 -8.31 -9.54 -9.98
CA SER A 33 -7.90 -8.53 -10.95
C SER A 33 -6.77 -7.65 -10.40
N GLY A 34 -6.03 -7.05 -11.32
CA GLY A 34 -5.00 -6.06 -11.06
C GLY A 34 -4.74 -5.25 -12.33
N ARG A 35 -4.23 -4.03 -12.16
CA ARG A 35 -3.98 -3.10 -13.26
C ARG A 35 -2.48 -2.84 -13.43
N ILE A 36 -2.04 -2.76 -14.69
CA ILE A 36 -0.77 -2.14 -15.07
C ILE A 36 -1.15 -0.78 -15.70
N PRO A 37 -1.12 0.32 -14.92
CA PRO A 37 -1.56 1.65 -15.35
C PRO A 37 -0.43 2.36 -16.09
N VAL A 38 -0.31 2.13 -17.39
CA VAL A 38 0.75 2.68 -18.24
C VAL A 38 0.15 3.33 -19.48
N SER A 39 0.77 4.42 -19.94
CA SER A 39 0.36 5.17 -21.13
C SER A 39 1.35 5.07 -22.29
N SER A 40 2.46 4.36 -22.09
CA SER A 40 3.49 4.14 -23.10
C SER A 40 3.92 2.68 -23.17
N GLU A 41 4.40 2.25 -24.34
CA GLU A 41 4.99 0.92 -24.52
C GLU A 41 6.26 0.75 -23.68
N GLU A 42 7.05 1.81 -23.51
CA GLU A 42 8.26 1.80 -22.67
C GLU A 42 7.94 1.49 -21.20
N ASP A 43 6.93 2.16 -20.64
CA ASP A 43 6.49 1.92 -19.26
C ASP A 43 5.90 0.51 -19.11
N ALA A 44 5.12 0.04 -20.10
CA ALA A 44 4.58 -1.31 -20.11
C ALA A 44 5.71 -2.36 -20.04
N TRP A 45 6.74 -2.22 -20.88
CA TRP A 45 7.90 -3.11 -20.86
C TRP A 45 8.68 -3.01 -19.55
N ALA A 46 8.83 -1.81 -18.98
CA ALA A 46 9.52 -1.62 -17.71
C ALA A 46 8.84 -2.39 -16.57
N VAL A 47 7.50 -2.36 -16.50
CA VAL A 47 6.74 -3.12 -15.50
C VAL A 47 6.82 -4.63 -15.77
N ILE A 48 6.63 -5.07 -17.02
CA ILE A 48 6.66 -6.50 -17.39
C ILE A 48 8.01 -7.14 -17.09
N GLU A 49 9.12 -6.52 -17.50
CA GLU A 49 10.46 -7.08 -17.27
C GLU A 49 10.79 -7.14 -15.77
N LYS A 50 10.31 -6.16 -15.00
CA LYS A 50 10.44 -6.16 -13.55
C LYS A 50 9.71 -7.33 -12.90
N ILE A 51 8.45 -7.58 -13.28
CA ILE A 51 7.66 -8.73 -12.82
C ILE A 51 8.33 -10.04 -13.20
N ARG A 52 8.76 -10.16 -14.46
CA ARG A 52 9.45 -11.33 -15.00
C ARG A 52 10.73 -11.63 -14.23
N HIS A 53 11.58 -10.62 -13.98
CA HIS A 53 12.82 -10.80 -13.22
C HIS A 53 12.53 -11.20 -11.77
N TYR A 54 11.60 -10.50 -11.10
CA TYR A 54 11.24 -10.79 -9.72
C TYR A 54 10.68 -12.21 -9.54
N THR A 55 9.98 -12.74 -10.55
CA THR A 55 9.35 -14.07 -10.49
C THR A 55 10.33 -15.18 -10.87
N LEU A 56 11.08 -15.00 -11.96
CA LEU A 56 11.93 -16.06 -12.54
C LEU A 56 13.35 -16.06 -11.99
N ASN A 57 13.84 -14.94 -11.49
CA ASN A 57 15.20 -14.77 -10.97
C ASN A 57 15.17 -14.00 -9.63
N PRO A 58 14.42 -14.49 -8.62
CA PRO A 58 14.19 -13.71 -7.42
C PRO A 58 15.49 -13.52 -6.63
N THR A 59 15.82 -12.29 -6.25
CA THR A 59 17.02 -11.97 -5.45
C THR A 59 16.94 -12.60 -4.05
N PRO A 60 17.84 -13.51 -3.66
CA PRO A 60 17.78 -14.17 -2.36
C PRO A 60 18.13 -13.21 -1.22
N GLY A 61 17.78 -13.58 0.01
CA GLY A 61 18.21 -12.89 1.22
C GLY A 61 17.08 -12.61 2.20
N VAL A 62 17.49 -12.21 3.41
CA VAL A 62 16.59 -11.97 4.55
C VAL A 62 15.59 -10.83 4.35
N TRP A 63 15.80 -9.99 3.32
CA TRP A 63 14.88 -8.90 2.98
C TRP A 63 13.45 -9.40 2.71
N ARG A 64 13.31 -10.62 2.20
CA ARG A 64 12.02 -11.29 1.95
C ARG A 64 11.19 -11.54 3.22
N SER A 65 11.82 -11.48 4.38
CA SER A 65 11.17 -11.65 5.70
C SER A 65 11.15 -10.35 6.51
N LYS A 66 11.43 -9.22 5.88
CA LYS A 66 11.36 -7.89 6.51
C LYS A 66 10.07 -7.19 6.13
N ILE A 67 9.39 -6.60 7.11
CA ILE A 67 8.22 -5.75 6.92
C ILE A 67 8.50 -4.38 7.50
N ALA A 68 8.18 -3.33 6.76
CA ALA A 68 8.12 -1.97 7.27
C ALA A 68 6.66 -1.62 7.57
N LEU A 69 6.36 -1.31 8.83
CA LEU A 69 5.05 -0.77 9.22
C LEU A 69 5.20 0.73 9.43
N VAL A 70 4.52 1.52 8.61
CA VAL A 70 4.52 2.97 8.66
C VAL A 70 3.17 3.41 9.19
N ALA A 71 3.16 4.34 10.14
CA ALA A 71 1.91 4.86 10.69
C ALA A 71 1.99 6.37 10.83
N ASP A 72 0.91 7.02 10.42
CA ASP A 72 0.64 8.40 10.75
C ASP A 72 0.46 8.58 12.26
N ASP A 73 0.51 9.82 12.71
CA ASP A 73 0.53 10.16 14.12
C ASP A 73 -0.64 11.07 14.52
N MET A 74 -0.53 11.68 15.70
CA MET A 74 -1.58 12.55 16.21
C MET A 74 -1.51 13.96 15.63
N HIS A 75 -0.64 14.27 14.67
CA HIS A 75 -0.62 15.56 14.02
C HIS A 75 -1.45 15.53 12.74
N GLN A 76 -2.15 16.63 12.47
CA GLN A 76 -2.75 16.88 11.18
C GLN A 76 -2.49 18.32 10.78
N SER A 77 -1.90 18.51 9.59
CA SER A 77 -1.46 19.82 9.10
C SER A 77 -0.61 20.54 10.16
N CYS A 78 0.26 19.80 10.85
CA CYS A 78 1.17 20.29 11.89
C CYS A 78 0.54 20.61 13.25
N TYR A 79 -0.75 20.33 13.44
CA TYR A 79 -1.46 20.55 14.70
C TYR A 79 -1.77 19.23 15.38
N TYR A 80 -1.49 19.15 16.68
CA TYR A 80 -1.83 17.97 17.47
C TYR A 80 -3.36 17.81 17.64
N LYS A 81 -3.86 16.61 17.33
CA LYS A 81 -5.25 16.17 17.40
C LYS A 81 -5.33 14.81 18.10
N THR A 82 -5.95 14.79 19.27
CA THR A 82 -6.10 13.57 20.08
C THR A 82 -6.94 12.48 19.40
N SER A 83 -7.78 12.83 18.43
CA SER A 83 -8.62 11.89 17.67
C SER A 83 -7.86 11.00 16.68
N GLU A 84 -6.61 11.35 16.35
CA GLU A 84 -5.84 10.71 15.26
C GLU A 84 -4.94 9.55 15.71
N GLY A 85 -4.99 9.17 16.99
CA GLY A 85 -4.09 8.12 17.53
C GLY A 85 -4.35 6.70 17.02
N SER A 86 -5.45 6.47 16.31
CA SER A 86 -5.86 5.13 15.85
C SER A 86 -4.91 4.55 14.80
N HIS A 87 -4.28 5.37 13.95
CA HIS A 87 -3.38 4.89 12.90
C HIS A 87 -2.20 4.09 13.47
N THR A 88 -1.55 4.64 14.49
CA THR A 88 -0.44 3.98 15.20
C THR A 88 -0.93 2.73 15.93
N LEU A 89 -2.07 2.79 16.62
CA LEU A 89 -2.63 1.64 17.35
C LEU A 89 -2.94 0.47 16.41
N ASN A 90 -3.60 0.73 15.28
CA ASN A 90 -3.93 -0.29 14.29
C ASN A 90 -2.67 -0.92 13.68
N SER A 91 -1.62 -0.12 13.47
CA SER A 91 -0.33 -0.61 13.01
C SER A 91 0.38 -1.49 14.06
N ASP A 92 0.25 -1.16 15.34
CA ASP A 92 0.84 -1.93 16.45
C ASP A 92 0.14 -3.30 16.63
N ILE A 93 -1.16 -3.40 16.34
CA ILE A 93 -1.88 -4.69 16.32
C ILE A 93 -1.28 -5.63 15.25
N ILE A 94 -0.97 -5.10 14.06
CA ILE A 94 -0.29 -5.87 13.00
C ILE A 94 1.11 -6.29 13.44
N TYR A 95 1.85 -5.38 14.09
CA TYR A 95 3.16 -5.68 14.67
C TYR A 95 3.07 -6.87 15.63
N ASP A 96 2.11 -6.84 16.56
CA ASP A 96 1.94 -7.87 17.57
C ASP A 96 1.59 -9.25 17.00
N SER A 97 0.76 -9.30 15.96
CA SER A 97 0.41 -10.55 15.26
C SER A 97 1.63 -11.18 14.56
N LEU A 98 2.47 -10.37 13.91
CA LEU A 98 3.49 -10.88 12.99
C LEU A 98 4.91 -10.93 13.56
N LYS A 99 5.22 -10.22 14.66
CA LYS A 99 6.60 -10.01 15.17
C LYS A 99 7.36 -11.28 15.55
N THR A 100 6.65 -12.37 15.81
CA THR A 100 7.27 -13.67 16.15
C THR A 100 7.75 -14.43 14.93
N PHE A 101 7.22 -14.13 13.74
CA PHE A 101 7.50 -14.82 12.49
C PHE A 101 8.42 -14.01 11.57
N LEU A 102 8.34 -12.68 11.63
CA LEU A 102 8.99 -11.77 10.70
C LEU A 102 9.81 -10.68 11.39
N SER A 103 10.78 -10.12 10.66
CA SER A 103 11.54 -8.96 11.09
C SER A 103 10.76 -7.68 10.79
N ILE A 104 9.98 -7.19 11.75
CA ILE A 104 9.15 -5.99 11.57
C ILE A 104 9.88 -4.74 12.05
N GLN A 105 9.87 -3.71 11.21
CA GLN A 105 10.46 -2.40 11.47
C GLN A 105 9.34 -1.34 11.53
N PRO A 106 9.01 -0.83 12.73
CA PRO A 106 8.00 0.22 12.87
C PRO A 106 8.59 1.61 12.61
N PHE A 107 7.93 2.37 11.73
CA PHE A 107 8.20 3.77 11.38
C PHE A 107 6.94 4.60 11.69
N TYR A 108 6.72 4.86 12.97
CA TYR A 108 5.51 5.53 13.44
C TYR A 108 5.80 7.00 13.73
N GLY A 109 5.01 7.93 13.17
CA GLY A 109 5.26 9.37 13.34
C GLY A 109 5.39 9.79 14.81
N VAL A 110 4.66 9.15 15.73
CA VAL A 110 4.77 9.37 17.19
C VAL A 110 6.18 9.14 17.77
N ARG A 111 7.06 8.41 17.07
CA ARG A 111 8.44 8.09 17.48
C ARG A 111 9.48 8.99 16.82
N TYR A 112 9.07 9.88 15.93
CA TYR A 112 9.95 10.76 15.17
C TYR A 112 9.64 12.23 15.46
N GLY A 113 10.66 13.08 15.36
CA GLY A 113 10.49 14.52 15.57
C GLY A 113 9.86 15.19 14.35
N LEU A 114 8.71 15.84 14.54
CA LEU A 114 8.11 16.70 13.52
C LEU A 114 8.94 17.98 13.38
N GLN A 115 9.30 18.33 12.14
CA GLN A 115 10.07 19.54 11.83
C GLN A 115 9.22 20.55 11.06
N GLN A 116 9.25 21.80 11.49
CA GLN A 116 8.59 22.90 10.78
C GLN A 116 9.45 23.34 9.59
N THR A 117 8.79 23.62 8.47
CA THR A 117 9.40 24.07 7.21
C THR A 117 8.66 25.31 6.69
N ASN A 118 9.20 25.95 5.66
CA ASN A 118 8.51 27.05 4.98
C ASN A 118 7.22 26.62 4.26
N SER A 119 6.97 25.31 4.13
CA SER A 119 5.86 24.73 3.36
C SER A 119 4.93 23.84 4.19
N GLY A 120 4.96 23.99 5.52
CA GLY A 120 4.23 23.14 6.47
C GLY A 120 5.22 22.42 7.39
N CYS A 121 5.01 21.14 7.64
CA CYS A 121 5.87 20.33 8.50
C CYS A 121 6.16 18.97 7.86
N GLU A 122 7.26 18.36 8.32
CA GLU A 122 7.83 17.16 7.72
C GLU A 122 8.42 16.23 8.80
N TYR A 123 8.44 14.92 8.52
CA TYR A 123 9.20 13.92 9.30
C TYR A 123 10.48 13.48 8.56
N PRO A 124 11.54 14.31 8.50
CA PRO A 124 12.71 14.00 7.67
C PRO A 124 13.48 12.78 8.16
N ASP A 125 13.59 12.56 9.47
CA ASP A 125 14.29 11.39 10.02
C ASP A 125 13.54 10.09 9.73
N LEU A 126 12.20 10.11 9.82
CA LEU A 126 11.34 8.98 9.44
C LEU A 126 11.50 8.69 7.95
N THR A 127 11.42 9.73 7.12
CA THR A 127 11.59 9.64 5.67
C THR A 127 12.93 8.99 5.32
N ALA A 128 14.03 9.49 5.93
CA ALA A 128 15.38 9.00 5.68
C ALA A 128 15.55 7.53 6.09
N ASP A 129 15.00 7.16 7.26
CA ASP A 129 15.03 5.78 7.76
C ASP A 129 14.23 4.81 6.87
N LEU A 130 13.07 5.24 6.40
CA LEU A 130 12.25 4.46 5.48
C LEU A 130 12.95 4.29 4.13
N LEU A 131 13.49 5.35 3.53
CA LEU A 131 14.23 5.30 2.27
C LEU A 131 15.46 4.38 2.39
N ARG A 132 16.19 4.45 3.50
CA ARG A 132 17.31 3.55 3.79
C ARG A 132 16.86 2.09 3.91
N THR A 133 15.70 1.86 4.51
CA THR A 133 15.11 0.51 4.63
C THR A 133 14.72 -0.05 3.27
N ILE A 134 14.07 0.75 2.43
CA ILE A 134 13.73 0.39 1.05
C ILE A 134 14.99 0.07 0.25
N HIS A 135 16.02 0.91 0.36
CA HIS A 135 17.28 0.70 -0.33
C HIS A 135 17.91 -0.66 0.01
N ASN A 136 17.99 -0.99 1.30
CA ASN A 136 18.57 -2.24 1.77
C ASN A 136 17.70 -3.49 1.47
N GLY A 137 16.42 -3.27 1.18
CA GLY A 137 15.43 -4.28 0.82
C GLY A 137 14.48 -4.63 1.98
N VAL A 138 13.19 -4.62 1.64
CA VAL A 138 12.06 -4.98 2.49
C VAL A 138 11.01 -5.67 1.62
N ALA A 139 10.30 -6.67 2.15
CA ALA A 139 9.34 -7.45 1.38
C ALA A 139 8.00 -6.72 1.24
N LEU A 140 7.55 -6.10 2.31
CA LEU A 140 6.26 -5.43 2.40
C LEU A 140 6.39 -4.12 3.18
N ILE A 141 5.77 -3.08 2.67
CA ILE A 141 5.64 -1.78 3.33
C ILE A 141 4.15 -1.54 3.50
N ASN A 142 3.69 -1.41 4.73
CA ASN A 142 2.29 -1.10 5.03
C ASN A 142 2.20 0.26 5.69
N TYR A 143 1.45 1.17 5.07
CA TYR A 143 1.13 2.47 5.63
C TYR A 143 -0.32 2.51 6.11
N ILE A 144 -0.55 3.07 7.30
CA ILE A 144 -1.89 3.39 7.83
C ILE A 144 -1.89 4.86 8.24
N GLY A 145 -2.82 5.64 7.68
CA GLY A 145 -2.89 7.06 7.97
C GLY A 145 -3.66 7.88 6.95
N HIS A 146 -3.47 9.20 6.99
CA HIS A 146 -3.96 10.10 5.97
C HIS A 146 -3.13 10.05 4.69
N GLY A 147 -3.68 10.54 3.61
CA GLY A 147 -2.95 10.59 2.36
C GLY A 147 -3.74 11.21 1.24
N SER A 148 -3.02 11.41 0.16
CA SER A 148 -3.48 12.00 -1.09
C SER A 148 -2.93 11.18 -2.25
N PRO A 149 -3.32 11.48 -3.49
CA PRO A 149 -2.64 10.91 -4.65
C PRO A 149 -1.13 11.18 -4.68
N GLU A 150 -0.62 12.16 -3.93
CA GLU A 150 0.76 12.64 -3.99
C GLU A 150 1.59 12.39 -2.73
N SER A 151 0.98 11.98 -1.61
CA SER A 151 1.67 11.90 -0.31
C SER A 151 1.05 10.93 0.70
N TRP A 152 1.87 10.55 1.67
CA TRP A 152 1.44 10.00 2.96
C TRP A 152 1.56 11.05 4.06
N ALA A 153 0.50 11.17 4.86
CA ALA A 153 0.28 12.16 5.91
C ALA A 153 0.25 13.62 5.41
N ASP A 154 -0.39 14.49 6.17
CA ASP A 154 -0.34 15.94 5.93
C ASP A 154 1.04 16.52 6.29
N GLU A 155 1.71 15.86 7.22
CA GLU A 155 3.07 16.06 7.73
C GLU A 155 4.13 15.47 6.78
N LYS A 156 3.75 15.08 5.56
CA LYS A 156 4.66 14.68 4.47
C LYS A 156 5.68 13.62 4.91
N ILE A 157 5.19 12.48 5.37
CA ILE A 157 6.03 11.29 5.64
C ILE A 157 6.76 10.88 4.36
N ILE A 158 6.03 10.75 3.25
CA ILE A 158 6.62 10.68 1.91
C ILE A 158 5.77 11.50 0.95
N THR A 159 6.42 12.10 -0.04
CA THR A 159 5.76 12.82 -1.13
C THR A 159 6.36 12.40 -2.46
N LYS A 160 5.53 12.36 -3.49
CA LYS A 160 5.94 11.97 -4.84
C LYS A 160 7.07 12.84 -5.36
N THR A 161 6.95 14.16 -5.23
CA THR A 161 7.92 15.12 -5.79
C THR A 161 9.27 15.09 -5.08
N ARG A 162 9.29 14.98 -3.75
CA ARG A 162 10.52 14.96 -2.94
C ARG A 162 11.20 13.59 -2.98
N ASP A 163 10.44 12.51 -2.81
CA ASP A 163 11.01 11.22 -2.39
C ASP A 163 11.02 10.15 -3.48
N LEU A 164 10.12 10.20 -4.47
CA LEU A 164 10.13 9.23 -5.58
C LEU A 164 11.51 9.14 -6.28
N PRO A 165 12.25 10.24 -6.52
CA PRO A 165 13.60 10.15 -7.08
C PRO A 165 14.59 9.39 -6.18
N LEU A 166 14.39 9.45 -4.86
CA LEU A 166 15.26 8.88 -3.83
C LEU A 166 14.93 7.41 -3.50
N ILE A 167 13.72 6.95 -3.83
CA ILE A 167 13.34 5.54 -3.69
C ILE A 167 14.17 4.70 -4.66
N GLN A 168 15.07 3.87 -4.14
CA GLN A 168 16.02 3.10 -4.93
C GLN A 168 16.30 1.74 -4.27
N ALA A 169 15.40 0.78 -4.44
CA ALA A 169 15.58 -0.59 -3.97
C ALA A 169 16.76 -1.26 -4.69
N GLU A 170 17.72 -1.75 -3.92
CA GLU A 170 18.95 -2.34 -4.44
C GLU A 170 18.69 -3.76 -4.98
N ASN A 171 19.39 -4.16 -6.04
CA ASN A 171 19.44 -5.54 -6.54
C ASN A 171 18.08 -6.20 -6.76
N GLY A 172 17.06 -5.45 -7.19
CA GLY A 172 15.72 -6.00 -7.45
C GLY A 172 14.94 -6.42 -6.21
N LYS A 173 15.31 -5.97 -5.01
CA LYS A 173 14.60 -6.21 -3.73
C LYS A 173 13.34 -5.34 -3.61
N LEU A 174 12.41 -5.54 -4.53
CA LEU A 174 11.23 -4.69 -4.71
C LEU A 174 10.14 -5.06 -3.72
N ALA A 175 9.65 -4.08 -2.96
CA ALA A 175 8.61 -4.32 -1.96
C ALA A 175 7.20 -4.34 -2.57
N ILE A 176 6.30 -5.06 -1.90
CA ILE A 176 4.86 -4.84 -2.03
C ILE A 176 4.50 -3.63 -1.16
N TRP A 177 3.83 -2.65 -1.75
CA TRP A 177 3.37 -1.46 -1.03
C TRP A 177 1.88 -1.59 -0.74
N VAL A 178 1.49 -1.45 0.53
CA VAL A 178 0.10 -1.39 0.97
C VAL A 178 -0.12 -0.01 1.55
N ALA A 179 -1.07 0.73 0.99
CA ALA A 179 -1.42 2.07 1.43
C ALA A 179 -2.85 2.04 1.96
N GLY A 180 -2.98 1.83 3.27
CA GLY A 180 -4.23 1.97 4.03
C GLY A 180 -4.58 3.44 4.23
N THR A 181 -4.82 4.15 3.13
CA THR A 181 -5.19 5.57 3.08
C THR A 181 -6.10 5.86 1.90
N CYS A 182 -6.80 7.00 1.94
CA CYS A 182 -7.59 7.54 0.84
C CYS A 182 -6.75 7.86 -0.40
N SER A 183 -7.33 7.64 -1.59
CA SER A 183 -6.94 8.18 -2.90
C SER A 183 -5.50 7.99 -3.38
N PHE A 184 -4.65 7.27 -2.65
CA PHE A 184 -3.24 7.07 -3.03
C PHE A 184 -3.10 6.31 -4.36
N GLY A 185 -4.08 5.46 -4.69
CA GLY A 185 -4.17 4.71 -5.93
C GLY A 185 -5.10 5.33 -6.98
N GLN A 186 -5.39 6.63 -6.92
CA GLN A 186 -6.26 7.30 -7.89
C GLN A 186 -5.61 7.31 -9.28
N PHE A 187 -5.90 6.29 -10.09
CA PHE A 187 -5.30 6.09 -11.41
C PHE A 187 -6.10 6.74 -12.55
N ASN A 188 -7.35 7.13 -12.30
CA ASN A 188 -8.21 7.68 -13.35
C ASN A 188 -8.11 9.22 -13.37
N GLY A 189 -7.53 9.75 -14.43
CA GLY A 189 -7.43 11.20 -14.67
C GLY A 189 -6.34 11.90 -13.85
N GLU A 190 -5.52 11.14 -13.13
CA GLU A 190 -4.41 11.61 -12.32
C GLU A 190 -3.14 10.87 -12.71
N ASN A 191 -1.98 11.44 -12.35
CA ASN A 191 -0.72 10.70 -12.31
C ASN A 191 -0.39 10.51 -10.84
N SER A 192 -0.89 9.44 -10.24
CA SER A 192 -0.74 9.21 -8.79
C SER A 192 0.68 8.78 -8.41
N PHE A 193 1.01 8.89 -7.13
CA PHE A 193 2.27 8.37 -6.59
C PHE A 193 2.32 6.84 -6.70
N MET A 194 1.19 6.14 -6.54
CA MET A 194 1.10 4.70 -6.76
C MET A 194 1.56 4.29 -8.17
N GLU A 195 1.05 4.94 -9.21
CA GLU A 195 1.43 4.64 -10.60
C GLU A 195 2.92 4.86 -10.81
N ALA A 196 3.44 5.96 -10.29
CA ALA A 196 4.86 6.29 -10.42
C ALA A 196 5.77 5.29 -9.67
N LEU A 197 5.34 4.78 -8.51
CA LEU A 197 6.03 3.69 -7.79
C LEU A 197 6.01 2.38 -8.59
N LEU A 198 4.88 2.05 -9.20
CA LEU A 198 4.72 0.82 -9.96
C LEU A 198 5.49 0.87 -11.30
N ILE A 199 5.57 2.02 -11.96
CA ILE A 199 6.33 2.19 -13.21
C ILE A 199 7.83 2.21 -12.93
N LYS A 200 8.25 2.86 -11.84
CA LYS A 200 9.68 2.97 -11.50
C LYS A 200 10.32 1.60 -11.31
N LYS A 201 11.44 1.38 -12.00
CA LYS A 201 12.14 0.08 -12.08
C LYS A 201 12.57 -0.49 -10.73
N ASN A 202 12.88 0.37 -9.77
CA ASN A 202 13.46 0.00 -8.48
C ASN A 202 12.70 0.56 -7.26
N ALA A 203 11.37 0.55 -7.32
CA ALA A 203 10.53 1.02 -6.23
C ALA A 203 9.60 -0.06 -5.68
N ALA A 204 8.60 -0.48 -6.47
CA ALA A 204 7.60 -1.46 -6.05
C ALA A 204 7.53 -2.66 -7.00
N ILE A 205 7.16 -3.84 -6.50
CA ILE A 205 6.73 -4.96 -7.35
C ILE A 205 5.22 -4.97 -7.54
N ALA A 206 4.49 -4.54 -6.51
CA ALA A 206 3.04 -4.38 -6.50
C ALA A 206 2.65 -3.24 -5.56
N VAL A 207 1.51 -2.61 -5.81
CA VAL A 207 0.92 -1.62 -4.91
C VAL A 207 -0.57 -1.93 -4.72
N ILE A 208 -1.02 -1.88 -3.47
CA ILE A 208 -2.40 -2.07 -3.04
C ILE A 208 -2.84 -0.77 -2.37
N ALA A 209 -3.79 -0.06 -2.98
CA ALA A 209 -4.22 1.25 -2.53
C ALA A 209 -5.67 1.54 -2.94
N ALA A 210 -6.35 2.38 -2.16
CA ALA A 210 -7.69 2.88 -2.52
C ALA A 210 -7.61 3.86 -3.70
N THR A 211 -8.56 3.75 -4.63
CA THR A 211 -8.63 4.58 -5.86
C THR A 211 -9.35 5.91 -5.64
N ASN A 212 -9.97 6.08 -4.47
CA ASN A 212 -10.71 7.27 -4.07
C ASN A 212 -10.75 7.39 -2.53
N VAL A 213 -11.51 8.35 -2.02
CA VAL A 213 -11.78 8.52 -0.60
C VAL A 213 -12.43 7.26 -0.03
N ILE A 214 -11.94 6.82 1.13
CA ILE A 214 -12.44 5.68 1.86
C ILE A 214 -12.70 6.08 3.31
N GLY A 215 -13.79 5.58 3.90
CA GLY A 215 -14.07 5.79 5.31
C GLY A 215 -13.08 5.01 6.19
N TYR A 216 -12.73 5.58 7.35
CA TYR A 216 -11.81 4.96 8.31
C TYR A 216 -12.18 3.50 8.64
N GLU A 217 -13.46 3.23 8.94
CA GLU A 217 -13.92 1.89 9.33
C GLU A 217 -13.70 0.86 8.21
N LYS A 218 -14.07 1.19 6.97
CA LYS A 218 -13.88 0.30 5.81
C LYS A 218 -12.40 0.02 5.56
N ASN A 219 -11.56 1.05 5.64
CA ASN A 219 -10.12 0.91 5.45
C ASN A 219 -9.47 0.07 6.57
N SER A 220 -9.83 0.32 7.83
CA SER A 220 -9.37 -0.48 8.97
C SER A 220 -9.78 -1.94 8.80
N LYS A 221 -11.03 -2.20 8.41
CA LYS A 221 -11.54 -3.55 8.20
C LYS A 221 -10.83 -4.28 7.06
N TYR A 222 -10.58 -3.59 5.96
CA TYR A 222 -9.81 -4.14 4.85
C TYR A 222 -8.39 -4.53 5.28
N ILE A 223 -7.70 -3.64 6.01
CA ILE A 223 -6.35 -3.91 6.51
C ILE A 223 -6.36 -5.07 7.53
N GLU A 224 -7.29 -5.09 8.48
CA GLU A 224 -7.48 -6.23 9.40
C GLU A 224 -7.66 -7.53 8.63
N ASN A 225 -8.48 -7.52 7.58
CA ASN A 225 -8.72 -8.71 6.79
C ASN A 225 -7.47 -9.14 6.01
N LEU A 226 -6.79 -8.19 5.38
CA LEU A 226 -5.58 -8.43 4.58
C LEU A 226 -4.49 -9.08 5.44
N PHE A 227 -4.34 -8.64 6.69
CA PHE A 227 -3.37 -9.20 7.62
C PHE A 227 -3.81 -10.48 8.34
N GLY A 228 -5.08 -10.87 8.22
CA GLY A 228 -5.61 -12.09 8.86
C GLY A 228 -6.08 -11.89 10.30
N LEU A 229 -6.22 -10.64 10.75
CA LEU A 229 -6.57 -10.31 12.14
C LEU A 229 -8.02 -10.65 12.49
N SER A 230 -8.89 -10.80 11.48
CA SER A 230 -10.32 -11.11 11.69
C SER A 230 -10.86 -12.18 10.74
N ASN A 231 -9.98 -12.97 10.12
CA ASN A 231 -10.34 -14.09 9.25
C ASN A 231 -9.25 -15.18 9.26
N SER A 232 -9.29 -16.11 8.29
CA SER A 232 -8.33 -17.20 8.17
C SER A 232 -7.73 -17.32 6.76
N TYR A 233 -7.70 -16.20 6.02
CA TYR A 233 -7.26 -16.10 4.62
C TYR A 233 -6.27 -14.92 4.42
N GLY A 234 -5.67 -14.43 5.50
CA GLY A 234 -4.81 -13.24 5.46
C GLY A 234 -3.30 -13.57 5.39
N ILE A 235 -2.49 -12.52 5.43
CA ILE A 235 -1.02 -12.62 5.41
C ILE A 235 -0.50 -13.46 6.59
N GLU A 236 -1.07 -13.31 7.79
CA GLU A 236 -0.69 -14.15 8.94
C GLU A 236 -0.91 -15.64 8.64
N ASP A 237 -2.03 -16.00 8.01
CA ASP A 237 -2.35 -17.39 7.69
C ASP A 237 -1.43 -17.96 6.61
N PHE A 238 -1.05 -17.14 5.62
CA PHE A 238 -0.05 -17.49 4.61
C PHE A 238 1.31 -17.78 5.25
N ILE A 239 1.78 -16.88 6.13
CA ILE A 239 3.07 -17.03 6.83
C ILE A 239 3.09 -18.29 7.70
N ASN A 240 1.96 -18.61 8.33
CA ASN A 240 1.80 -19.82 9.14
C ASN A 240 1.58 -21.10 8.32
N GLY A 241 1.58 -21.03 6.98
CA GLY A 241 1.38 -22.18 6.09
C GLY A 241 -0.03 -22.78 6.15
N LYS A 242 -1.02 -22.01 6.61
CA LYS A 242 -2.43 -22.44 6.63
C LYS A 242 -3.11 -22.31 5.27
N ILE A 243 -2.60 -21.40 4.42
CA ILE A 243 -3.03 -21.16 3.04
C ILE A 243 -1.80 -21.06 2.13
N ASP A 244 -1.99 -21.25 0.82
CA ASP A 244 -0.94 -21.12 -0.22
C ASP A 244 -1.40 -20.13 -1.32
N ASP A 245 -2.16 -19.13 -0.90
CA ASP A 245 -2.81 -18.15 -1.76
C ASP A 245 -1.79 -17.17 -2.35
N ARG A 246 -1.99 -16.79 -3.60
CA ARG A 246 -1.25 -15.69 -4.26
C ARG A 246 -1.68 -14.36 -3.68
N LEU A 247 -0.86 -13.32 -3.83
CA LEU A 247 -1.17 -11.96 -3.36
C LEU A 247 -2.56 -11.48 -3.81
N GLY A 248 -2.94 -11.74 -5.06
CA GLY A 248 -4.25 -11.34 -5.59
C GLY A 248 -5.42 -12.07 -4.92
N GLU A 249 -5.25 -13.33 -4.51
CA GLU A 249 -6.26 -14.10 -3.76
C GLU A 249 -6.44 -13.52 -2.36
N ILE A 250 -5.33 -13.26 -1.65
CA ILE A 250 -5.38 -12.62 -0.32
C ILE A 250 -6.07 -11.24 -0.39
N VAL A 251 -5.77 -10.44 -1.42
CA VAL A 251 -6.41 -9.13 -1.66
C VAL A 251 -7.90 -9.27 -1.96
N ALA A 252 -8.30 -10.22 -2.81
CA ALA A 252 -9.69 -10.46 -3.16
C ALA A 252 -10.49 -10.96 -1.94
N ASN A 253 -9.92 -11.89 -1.17
CA ASN A 253 -10.49 -12.37 0.09
C ASN A 253 -10.71 -11.20 1.07
N ALA A 254 -9.72 -10.33 1.24
CA ALA A 254 -9.82 -9.19 2.14
C ALA A 254 -10.96 -8.21 1.79
N LYS A 255 -11.26 -8.06 0.49
CA LYS A 255 -12.39 -7.26 -0.02
C LYS A 255 -13.74 -7.93 0.23
N ASN A 256 -13.82 -9.25 0.01
CA ASN A 256 -15.08 -9.99 -0.03
C ASN A 256 -15.56 -10.49 1.36
N ILE A 257 -14.71 -10.43 2.38
CA ILE A 257 -15.09 -10.83 3.74
C ILE A 257 -16.05 -9.79 4.34
N ASN A 258 -17.22 -10.23 4.82
CA ASN A 258 -18.25 -9.42 5.48
C ASN A 258 -18.89 -8.30 4.62
N ASP A 259 -18.91 -8.44 3.29
CA ASP A 259 -19.53 -7.46 2.38
C ASP A 259 -19.03 -6.01 2.60
N ASN A 260 -17.71 -5.83 2.78
CA ASN A 260 -17.12 -4.50 3.02
C ASN A 260 -17.16 -3.54 1.81
N TYR A 261 -17.83 -3.95 0.73
CA TYR A 261 -17.89 -3.22 -0.54
C TYR A 261 -18.99 -2.16 -0.51
#